data_AF-A0A921Q0A7-F1
#
_entry.id   AF-A0A921Q0A7-F1
#
_cell.length_a   1.000
_cell.length_b   1.000
_cell.length_c   1.000
_cell.angle_alpha   90.00
_cell.angle_beta   90.00
_cell.angle_gamma   90.00
#
_symmetry.space_group_name_H-M   'P 1'
#
loop_
_entity.id
_entity.type
_entity.pdbx_description
1 polymer ?
#
loop_
_entity_poly.entity_id
_entity_poly.type
_entity_poly.pdbx_seq_one_letter_code
_entity_poly.pdbx_strand_id
1 'polypeptide(L)'
;MATSEPVQENLAMDYSQPSKPRVLLAALGSVAAIKFENLCRGFSEWADVRAVATASSLHFIDRSSLPSDIVLYTDDDEWSIWKKIGDEVLHIELRKWADIMVIAPG
;
A
#
# COMPACT_ATOMS: atom_id res chain seq x y z
N MET A 1 45.86 7.58 44.57
CA MET A 1 45.05 8.13 43.48
C MET A 1 44.46 6.95 42.73
N ALA A 2 43.20 6.61 43.01
CA ALA A 2 42.47 5.56 42.29
C ALA A 2 41.50 6.29 41.35
N THR A 3 41.73 6.16 40.06
CA THR A 3 40.89 6.76 39.02
C THR A 3 39.61 5.94 38.89
N SER A 4 38.49 6.52 39.32
CA SER A 4 37.14 6.02 39.06
C SER A 4 36.75 6.36 37.62
N GLU A 5 36.59 5.34 36.77
CA GLU A 5 36.00 5.50 35.44
C GLU A 5 34.47 5.61 35.55
N PRO A 6 33.81 6.54 34.83
CA PRO A 6 32.37 6.62 34.82
C PRO A 6 31.79 5.59 33.84
N VAL A 7 30.94 4.70 34.34
CA VAL A 7 30.11 3.83 33.50
C VAL A 7 28.99 4.70 32.90
N GLN A 8 29.11 5.04 31.62
CA GLN A 8 28.03 5.69 30.87
C GLN A 8 27.03 4.64 30.41
N GLU A 9 25.94 4.47 31.17
CA GLU A 9 24.75 3.76 30.72
C GLU A 9 24.09 4.54 29.57
N ASN A 10 24.36 4.12 28.33
CA ASN A 10 23.62 4.58 27.15
C ASN A 10 22.25 3.90 27.10
N LEU A 11 21.26 4.50 27.77
CA LEU A 11 19.83 4.21 27.53
C LEU A 11 19.38 4.93 26.25
N ALA A 12 19.80 4.42 25.10
CA ALA A 12 19.20 4.82 23.83
C ALA A 12 17.78 4.23 23.75
N MET A 13 16.77 5.06 24.04
CA MET A 13 15.39 4.76 23.67
C MET A 13 15.31 4.65 22.15
N ASP A 14 14.95 3.46 21.66
CA ASP A 14 14.65 3.21 20.25
C ASP A 14 13.36 3.95 19.87
N TYR A 15 13.49 5.22 19.51
CA TYR A 15 12.45 5.92 18.77
C TYR A 15 12.47 5.40 17.34
N SER A 16 11.92 4.20 17.14
CA SER A 16 11.63 3.67 15.81
C SER A 16 10.79 4.72 15.08
N GLN A 17 11.35 5.30 14.01
CA GLN A 17 10.61 6.29 13.22
C GLN A 17 9.28 5.67 12.80
N PRO A 18 8.14 6.38 12.91
CA PRO A 18 6.87 5.83 12.46
C PRO A 18 7.00 5.43 11.00
N SER A 19 6.77 4.15 10.72
CA SER A 19 6.77 3.63 9.35
C SER A 19 5.72 4.34 8.53
N LYS A 20 5.96 4.50 7.22
CA LYS A 20 4.94 5.03 6.32
C LYS A 20 3.65 4.21 6.47
N PRO A 21 2.47 4.87 6.57
CA PRO A 21 1.20 4.16 6.62
C PRO A 21 0.97 3.40 5.30
N ARG A 22 0.34 2.24 5.40
CA ARG A 22 0.01 1.38 4.26
C ARG A 22 -1.41 1.66 3.79
N VAL A 23 -1.53 2.27 2.63
CA VAL A 23 -2.81 2.71 2.07
C VAL A 23 -3.18 1.86 0.86
N LEU A 24 -4.37 1.28 0.91
CA LEU A 24 -4.97 0.58 -0.21
C LEU A 24 -5.96 1.50 -0.93
N LEU A 25 -5.63 1.94 -2.15
CA LEU A 25 -6.53 2.75 -2.97
C LEU A 25 -7.35 1.85 -3.89
N ALA A 26 -8.66 2.07 -3.97
CA ALA A 26 -9.54 1.30 -4.81
C ALA A 26 -10.36 2.18 -5.74
N ALA A 27 -10.44 1.81 -7.03
CA ALA A 27 -11.22 2.51 -8.03
C ALA A 27 -12.40 1.67 -8.55
N LEU A 28 -13.59 2.28 -8.55
CA LEU A 28 -14.83 1.71 -9.09
C LEU A 28 -15.21 2.32 -10.45
N GLY A 29 -16.23 1.74 -11.09
CA GLY A 29 -16.66 2.01 -12.46
C GLY A 29 -17.30 3.39 -12.66
N SER A 30 -16.49 4.43 -12.54
CA SER A 30 -16.88 5.83 -12.66
C SER A 30 -15.95 6.56 -13.62
N VAL A 31 -16.47 7.51 -14.39
CA VAL A 31 -15.66 8.34 -15.32
C VAL A 31 -14.56 9.10 -14.56
N ALA A 32 -14.79 9.41 -13.29
CA ALA A 32 -13.80 10.05 -12.43
C ALA A 32 -12.52 9.20 -12.24
N ALA A 33 -12.53 7.91 -12.62
CA ALA A 33 -11.39 7.02 -12.44
C ALA A 33 -10.22 7.41 -13.34
N ILE A 34 -10.46 8.25 -14.36
CA ILE A 34 -9.40 8.92 -15.13
C ILE A 34 -8.46 9.76 -14.26
N LYS A 35 -8.90 10.17 -13.06
CA LYS A 35 -8.07 10.92 -12.08
C LYS A 35 -7.41 10.02 -11.03
N PHE A 36 -7.57 8.70 -11.13
CA PHE A 36 -7.04 7.76 -10.13
C PHE A 36 -5.51 7.82 -10.03
N GLU A 37 -4.82 8.11 -11.13
CA GLU A 37 -3.37 8.36 -11.13
C GLU A 37 -2.98 9.51 -10.19
N ASN A 38 -3.71 10.63 -10.23
CA ASN A 38 -3.43 11.79 -9.38
C ASN A 38 -3.61 11.45 -7.90
N LEU A 39 -4.62 10.63 -7.59
CA LEU A 39 -4.85 10.12 -6.26
C LEU A 39 -3.66 9.25 -5.81
N CYS A 40 -3.26 8.29 -6.64
CA CYS A 40 -2.12 7.42 -6.41
C CYS A 40 -0.83 8.20 -6.14
N ARG A 41 -0.53 9.20 -6.99
CA ARG A 41 0.65 10.05 -6.87
C ARG A 41 0.66 10.85 -5.57
N GLY A 42 -0.46 11.50 -5.22
CA GLY A 42 -0.56 12.31 -4.00
C GLY A 42 -0.43 11.48 -2.71
N PHE A 43 -0.89 10.23 -2.70
CA PHE A 43 -0.71 9.35 -1.56
C PHE A 43 0.72 8.78 -1.46
N SER A 44 1.39 8.54 -2.59
CA SER A 44 2.77 7.99 -2.62
C SER A 44 3.81 8.91 -1.97
N GLU A 45 3.51 10.20 -1.87
CA GLU A 45 4.39 11.19 -1.21
C GLU A 45 4.58 10.90 0.28
N TRP A 46 3.60 10.28 0.94
CA TRP A 46 3.59 10.10 2.40
C TRP A 46 3.19 8.70 2.87
N ALA A 47 2.70 7.82 2.00
CA ALA A 47 2.26 6.47 2.31
C ALA A 47 2.90 5.42 1.40
N ASP A 48 2.91 4.17 1.86
CA ASP A 48 3.13 3.02 0.99
C ASP A 48 1.79 2.67 0.34
N VAL A 49 1.73 2.71 -0.99
CA VAL A 49 0.47 2.61 -1.72
C VAL A 49 0.38 1.31 -2.51
N ARG A 50 -0.76 0.63 -2.38
CA ARG A 50 -1.20 -0.41 -3.30
C ARG A 50 -2.54 -0.02 -3.89
N ALA A 51 -2.80 -0.43 -5.13
CA ALA A 51 -4.02 -0.07 -5.82
C ALA A 51 -4.85 -1.32 -6.17
N VAL A 52 -6.18 -1.19 -6.16
CA VAL A 52 -7.13 -2.20 -6.64
C VAL A 52 -8.09 -1.55 -7.61
N ALA A 53 -8.37 -2.20 -8.73
CA ALA A 53 -9.33 -1.70 -9.72
C ALA A 53 -10.29 -2.80 -10.15
N THR A 54 -11.57 -2.47 -10.21
CA THR A 54 -12.58 -3.33 -10.84
C THR A 54 -12.45 -3.32 -12.35
N ALA A 55 -12.93 -4.37 -13.02
CA ALA A 55 -12.94 -4.44 -14.48
C ALA A 55 -13.53 -3.17 -15.15
N SER A 56 -14.60 -2.61 -14.59
CA SER A 56 -15.25 -1.41 -15.14
C SER A 56 -14.40 -0.13 -14.99
N SER A 57 -13.58 0.00 -13.94
CA SER A 57 -12.75 1.20 -13.74
C SER A 57 -11.51 1.20 -14.63
N LEU A 58 -11.03 0.02 -15.04
CA LEU A 58 -9.94 -0.14 -15.99
C LEU A 58 -10.22 0.47 -17.38
N HIS A 59 -11.49 0.70 -17.73
CA HIS A 59 -11.83 1.44 -18.95
C HIS A 59 -11.36 2.91 -18.92
N PHE A 60 -11.15 3.47 -17.73
CA PHE A 60 -10.76 4.86 -17.52
C PHE A 60 -9.34 5.01 -16.97
N ILE A 61 -8.74 3.94 -16.45
CA ILE A 61 -7.41 3.94 -15.83
C ILE A 61 -6.39 3.44 -16.85
N ASP A 62 -5.40 4.28 -17.14
CA ASP A 62 -4.21 3.85 -17.86
C ASP A 62 -3.19 3.27 -16.86
N ARG A 63 -2.94 1.96 -16.96
CA ARG A 63 -1.96 1.28 -16.08
C ARG A 63 -0.55 1.85 -16.24
N SER A 64 -0.21 2.37 -17.42
CA SER A 64 1.11 2.92 -17.69
C SER A 64 1.33 4.31 -17.10
N SER A 65 0.24 5.01 -16.74
CA SER A 65 0.31 6.33 -16.14
C SER A 65 0.50 6.28 -14.62
N LEU A 66 0.19 5.14 -13.99
CA LEU A 66 0.40 4.94 -12.56
C LEU A 66 1.89 5.03 -12.17
N PRO A 67 2.20 5.55 -10.98
CA PRO A 67 3.55 5.50 -10.42
C PRO A 67 4.13 4.07 -10.44
N SER A 68 5.40 3.94 -10.84
CA SER A 68 6.06 2.63 -11.03
C SER A 68 6.22 1.81 -9.75
N ASP A 69 6.13 2.45 -8.60
CA ASP A 69 6.18 1.86 -7.26
C ASP A 69 4.83 1.30 -6.80
N ILE A 70 3.74 1.62 -7.49
CA ILE A 70 2.39 1.13 -7.17
C ILE A 70 2.09 -0.15 -7.93
N VAL A 71 1.76 -1.19 -7.18
CA VAL A 71 1.19 -2.42 -7.73
C VAL A 71 -0.33 -2.27 -7.82
N LEU A 72 -0.85 -2.40 -9.05
CA LEU A 72 -2.29 -2.44 -9.32
C LEU A 72 -2.77 -3.89 -9.37
N TYR A 73 -3.65 -4.25 -8.45
CA TYR A 73 -4.33 -5.54 -8.39
C TYR A 73 -5.71 -5.46 -9.05
N THR A 74 -6.09 -6.54 -9.70
CA THR A 74 -7.37 -6.72 -10.37
C THR A 74 -7.97 -8.09 -10.02
N ASP A 75 -9.24 -8.29 -10.36
CA ASP A 75 -9.93 -9.55 -10.07
C ASP A 75 -9.18 -10.76 -10.68
N ASP A 76 -8.54 -10.60 -11.85
CA ASP A 76 -7.75 -11.66 -12.51
C ASP A 76 -6.48 -12.05 -11.74
N ASP A 77 -5.90 -11.13 -10.96
CA ASP A 77 -4.70 -11.39 -10.16
C ASP A 77 -5.01 -12.31 -8.98
N GLU A 78 -6.21 -12.23 -8.43
CA GLU A 78 -6.66 -13.09 -7.34
C GLU A 78 -6.67 -14.57 -7.76
N TRP A 79 -7.23 -14.87 -8.95
CA TRP A 79 -7.31 -16.23 -9.49
C TRP A 79 -5.97 -16.76 -10.01
N SER A 80 -5.03 -15.87 -10.32
CA SER A 80 -3.68 -16.24 -10.74
C SER A 80 -2.81 -16.68 -9.56
N ILE A 81 -3.05 -16.12 -8.37
CA ILE A 81 -2.29 -16.38 -7.14
C ILE A 81 -2.84 -17.61 -6.41
N TRP A 82 -4.16 -17.83 -6.43
CA TRP A 82 -4.78 -18.97 -5.75
C TRP A 82 -4.88 -20.19 -6.68
N LYS A 83 -4.03 -21.21 -6.49
CA LYS A 83 -4.03 -22.43 -7.32
C LYS A 83 -4.38 -23.68 -6.55
N LYS A 84 -4.16 -23.69 -5.23
CA LYS A 84 -4.43 -24.83 -4.34
C LYS A 84 -4.95 -24.35 -2.97
N ILE A 85 -5.67 -25.24 -2.30
CA ILE A 85 -6.03 -25.07 -0.89
C ILE A 85 -4.75 -24.93 -0.07
N GLY A 86 -4.58 -23.77 0.59
CA GLY A 86 -3.40 -23.41 1.36
C GLY A 86 -2.60 -22.23 0.79
N ASP A 87 -2.85 -21.84 -0.47
CA ASP A 87 -2.21 -20.66 -1.06
C ASP A 87 -2.78 -19.37 -0.45
N GLU A 88 -1.95 -18.32 -0.42
CA GLU A 88 -2.35 -17.00 0.07
C GLU A 88 -3.51 -16.44 -0.77
N VAL A 89 -4.54 -15.96 -0.09
CA VAL A 89 -5.73 -15.38 -0.73
C VAL A 89 -5.53 -13.87 -0.81
N LEU A 90 -5.40 -13.33 -2.02
CA LEU A 90 -4.97 -11.95 -2.26
C LEU A 90 -5.79 -10.92 -1.45
N HIS A 91 -7.12 -10.99 -1.48
CA HIS A 91 -7.96 -10.02 -0.74
C HIS A 91 -7.76 -10.11 0.79
N ILE A 92 -7.42 -11.29 1.32
CA ILE A 92 -7.09 -11.49 2.73
C ILE A 92 -5.75 -10.84 3.06
N GLU A 93 -4.75 -11.01 2.20
CA GLU A 93 -3.42 -10.43 2.41
C GLU A 93 -3.42 -8.92 2.24
N LEU A 94 -4.17 -8.37 1.28
CA LEU A 94 -4.36 -6.93 1.15
C LEU A 94 -5.04 -6.33 2.37
N ARG A 95 -6.05 -7.02 2.93
CA ARG A 95 -6.71 -6.61 4.17
C ARG A 95 -5.75 -6.59 5.36
N LYS A 96 -4.90 -7.60 5.51
CA LYS A 96 -3.90 -7.66 6.60
C LYS A 96 -2.80 -6.62 6.42
N TRP A 97 -2.47 -6.29 5.17
CA TRP A 97 -1.41 -5.35 4.84
C TRP A 97 -1.82 -3.89 5.05
N ALA A 98 -3.05 -3.52 4.68
CA ALA A 98 -3.50 -2.13 4.69
C ALA A 98 -3.89 -1.65 6.09
N ASP A 99 -3.37 -0.48 6.48
CA ASP A 99 -3.85 0.24 7.67
C ASP A 99 -5.19 0.92 7.39
N ILE A 100 -5.39 1.38 6.14
CA ILE A 100 -6.60 2.01 5.65
C ILE A 100 -6.85 1.67 4.18
N MET A 101 -8.13 1.57 3.82
CA MET A 101 -8.58 1.46 2.44
C MET A 101 -9.41 2.69 2.06
N VAL A 102 -9.13 3.28 0.90
CA VAL A 102 -9.88 4.40 0.34
C VAL A 102 -10.49 3.97 -0.99
N ILE A 103 -11.82 4.08 -1.11
CA ILE A 103 -12.53 3.83 -2.36
C ILE A 103 -12.81 5.18 -3.01
N ALA A 104 -12.05 5.50 -4.06
CA ALA A 104 -12.21 6.74 -4.81
C ALA A 104 -11.64 6.59 -6.23
N PRO A 105 -12.45 6.79 -7.28
CA PRO A 105 -13.87 7.15 -7.24
C PRO A 105 -14.80 5.97 -6.94
N GLY A 106 -16.02 6.30 -6.50
CA GLY A 106 -17.18 5.41 -6.41
C GLY A 106 -18.07 5.48 -7.64
#